data_AF-A0A844SP91-F1
#
_entry.id   AF-A0A844SP91-F1
#
_cell.length_a   1.000
_cell.length_b   1.000
_cell.length_c   1.000
_cell.angle_alpha   90.00
_cell.angle_beta   90.00
_cell.angle_gamma   90.00
#
_symmetry.space_group_name_H-M   'P 1'
#
loop_
_entity.id
_entity.type
_entity.pdbx_description
1 polymer ?
#
loop_
_entity_poly.entity_id
_entity_poly.type
_entity_poly.pdbx_seq_one_letter_code
_entity_poly.pdbx_strand_id
1 'polypeptide(L)'
;MADSKKKRGAADRALIALSESYEVAYWSKKFKVTPAKLKAAVKKIGHSAKKVEAHFKEQRHKAADRARIAISEPYEVRYWSKKFKVTPARLKTAVAAVGHSSKKVEAYFAAKKKTAKKKKAAKKTAKKTVKRRKS
;
A
#
# COMPACT_ATOMS: atom_id res chain seq x y z
N MET A 1 -19.34 -5.26 -49.34
CA MET A 1 -18.17 -6.10 -49.00
C MET A 1 -17.94 -6.06 -47.50
N ALA A 2 -17.94 -7.21 -46.84
CA ALA A 2 -17.78 -7.37 -45.40
C ALA A 2 -16.30 -7.63 -45.09
N ASP A 3 -15.50 -6.58 -44.99
CA ASP A 3 -14.07 -6.74 -44.72
C ASP A 3 -13.80 -7.04 -43.25
N SER A 4 -13.18 -8.20 -43.05
CA SER A 4 -12.79 -8.78 -41.77
C SER A 4 -11.85 -7.86 -40.98
N LYS A 5 -12.40 -7.04 -40.06
CA LYS A 5 -11.65 -6.16 -39.14
C LYS A 5 -10.90 -6.89 -38.01
N LYS A 6 -10.64 -8.20 -38.13
CA LYS A 6 -10.09 -9.02 -37.03
C LYS A 6 -8.55 -9.02 -36.90
N LYS A 7 -7.82 -8.23 -37.70
CA LYS A 7 -6.34 -8.13 -37.59
C LYS A 7 -5.77 -6.76 -37.18
N ARG A 8 -6.60 -5.72 -37.00
CA ARG A 8 -6.15 -4.33 -36.67
C ARG A 8 -6.10 -3.99 -35.17
N GLY A 9 -6.08 -4.98 -34.29
CA GLY A 9 -6.33 -4.75 -32.85
C GLY A 9 -5.11 -4.54 -31.95
N ALA A 10 -3.92 -4.98 -32.40
CA ALA A 10 -2.77 -5.16 -31.53
C ALA A 10 -1.58 -4.23 -31.84
N ALA A 11 -1.32 -3.93 -33.12
CA ALA A 11 -0.16 -3.14 -33.53
C ALA A 11 -0.37 -1.62 -33.34
N ASP A 12 -1.59 -1.10 -33.59
CA ASP A 12 -1.85 0.35 -33.61
C ASP A 12 -2.07 1.00 -32.22
N ARG A 13 -2.01 0.21 -31.13
CA ARG A 13 -2.22 0.73 -29.76
C ARG A 13 -0.92 1.12 -29.05
N ALA A 14 0.11 1.51 -29.81
CA ALA A 14 1.41 1.89 -29.26
C ALA A 14 1.35 3.22 -28.49
N LEU A 15 0.42 4.11 -28.86
CA LEU A 15 0.28 5.45 -28.29
C LEU A 15 -1.12 5.66 -27.66
N ILE A 16 -1.18 6.62 -26.73
CA ILE A 16 -2.39 7.09 -26.06
C ILE A 16 -2.62 8.53 -26.53
N ALA A 17 -3.64 8.76 -27.35
CA ALA A 17 -4.08 10.10 -27.70
C ALA A 17 -4.95 10.66 -26.56
N LEU A 18 -4.54 11.82 -26.02
CA LEU A 18 -5.32 12.52 -24.99
C LEU A 18 -6.34 13.51 -25.57
N SER A 19 -6.24 13.79 -26.88
CA SER A 19 -7.16 14.67 -27.63
C SER A 19 -8.56 14.07 -27.73
N GLU A 20 -8.65 12.74 -27.77
CA GLU A 20 -9.90 12.03 -28.02
C GLU A 20 -10.47 11.46 -26.71
N SER A 21 -11.67 11.89 -26.35
CA SER A 21 -12.33 11.51 -25.09
C SER A 21 -12.60 10.00 -25.00
N TYR A 22 -12.92 9.35 -26.12
CA TYR A 22 -13.16 7.91 -26.17
C TYR A 22 -11.87 7.11 -25.97
N GLU A 23 -10.71 7.59 -26.45
CA GLU A 23 -9.42 6.96 -26.20
C GLU A 23 -9.06 7.02 -24.72
N VAL A 24 -9.22 8.19 -24.10
CA VAL A 24 -8.99 8.37 -22.66
C VAL A 24 -9.89 7.42 -21.86
N ALA A 25 -11.17 7.30 -22.23
CA ALA A 25 -12.10 6.37 -21.59
C ALA A 25 -11.67 4.91 -21.77
N TYR A 26 -11.31 4.52 -23.00
CA TYR A 26 -10.85 3.18 -23.34
C TYR A 26 -9.62 2.78 -22.52
N TRP A 27 -8.59 3.61 -22.50
CA TRP A 27 -7.33 3.35 -21.78
C TRP A 27 -7.52 3.42 -20.26
N SER A 28 -8.37 4.31 -19.76
CA SER A 28 -8.73 4.38 -18.33
C SER A 28 -9.39 3.08 -17.87
N LYS A 29 -10.31 2.53 -18.68
CA LYS A 29 -10.94 1.23 -18.42
C LYS A 29 -9.93 0.09 -18.48
N LYS A 30 -9.04 0.10 -19.48
CA LYS A 30 -8.00 -0.93 -19.66
C LYS A 30 -7.01 -0.98 -18.49
N PHE A 31 -6.53 0.17 -18.03
CA PHE A 31 -5.59 0.26 -16.90
C PHE A 31 -6.27 0.26 -15.53
N LYS A 32 -7.62 0.32 -15.50
CA LYS A 32 -8.43 0.45 -14.28
C LYS A 32 -8.00 1.66 -13.44
N VAL A 33 -7.81 2.80 -14.10
CA VAL A 33 -7.44 4.09 -13.48
C VAL A 33 -8.46 5.16 -13.86
N THR A 34 -8.46 6.29 -13.14
CA THR A 34 -9.31 7.42 -13.51
C THR A 34 -8.73 8.18 -14.71
N PRO A 35 -9.55 8.84 -15.54
CA PRO A 35 -9.09 9.67 -16.65
C PRO A 35 -8.05 10.71 -16.24
N ALA A 36 -8.21 11.32 -15.06
CA ALA A 36 -7.26 12.26 -14.50
C ALA A 36 -5.89 11.61 -14.23
N LYS A 37 -5.87 10.40 -13.66
CA LYS A 37 -4.62 9.65 -13.41
C LYS A 37 -3.94 9.23 -14.72
N LEU A 38 -4.73 8.85 -15.72
CA LEU A 38 -4.20 8.53 -17.05
C LEU A 38 -3.52 9.76 -17.68
N LYS A 39 -4.20 10.90 -17.72
CA LYS A 39 -3.65 12.17 -18.25
C LYS A 39 -2.36 12.58 -17.54
N ALA A 40 -2.34 12.49 -16.22
CA ALA A 40 -1.15 12.81 -15.43
C ALA A 40 0.03 11.86 -15.72
N ALA A 41 -0.25 10.55 -15.83
CA ALA A 41 0.78 9.56 -16.16
C ALA A 41 1.34 9.78 -17.58
N VAL A 42 0.47 9.99 -18.57
CA VAL A 42 0.87 10.28 -19.95
C VAL A 42 1.68 11.57 -20.03
N LYS A 43 1.29 12.65 -19.32
CA LYS A 43 2.06 13.90 -19.27
C LYS A 43 3.47 13.71 -18.70
N LYS A 44 3.65 12.77 -17.77
CA LYS A 44 4.94 12.49 -17.11
C LYS A 44 5.84 11.53 -17.90
N ILE A 45 5.25 10.52 -18.56
CA ILE A 45 5.96 9.38 -19.15
C ILE A 45 6.03 9.48 -20.68
N GLY A 46 5.13 10.28 -21.26
CA GLY A 46 4.87 10.37 -22.70
C GLY A 46 3.70 9.49 -23.13
N HIS A 47 3.33 9.62 -24.41
CA HIS A 47 2.16 8.97 -25.01
C HIS A 47 2.30 7.45 -25.20
N SER A 48 3.45 6.85 -24.91
CA SER A 48 3.64 5.41 -25.09
C SER A 48 2.78 4.60 -24.14
N ALA A 49 1.84 3.82 -24.69
CA ALA A 49 0.97 2.95 -23.93
C ALA A 49 1.76 1.92 -23.10
N LYS A 50 2.82 1.35 -23.67
CA LYS A 50 3.69 0.38 -23.00
C LYS A 50 4.39 0.98 -21.77
N LYS A 51 4.92 2.20 -21.88
CA LYS A 51 5.60 2.87 -20.76
C LYS A 51 4.61 3.27 -19.66
N VAL A 52 3.43 3.78 -20.03
CA VAL A 52 2.37 4.13 -19.07
C VAL A 52 1.83 2.90 -18.36
N GLU A 53 1.64 1.79 -19.07
CA GLU A 53 1.26 0.51 -18.47
C GLU A 53 2.32 0.01 -17.49
N ALA A 54 3.60 0.03 -17.89
CA ALA A 54 4.71 -0.38 -17.03
C ALA A 54 4.75 0.48 -15.75
N HIS A 55 4.55 1.79 -15.87
CA HIS A 55 4.47 2.67 -14.71
C HIS A 55 3.30 2.32 -13.79
N PHE A 56 2.09 2.10 -14.32
CA PHE A 56 0.97 1.70 -13.48
C PHE A 56 1.16 0.33 -12.83
N LYS A 57 1.79 -0.63 -13.51
CA LYS A 57 2.19 -1.91 -12.91
C LYS A 57 3.18 -1.69 -11.78
N GLU A 58 4.24 -0.92 -12.02
CA GLU A 58 5.26 -0.60 -11.01
C GLU A 58 4.64 0.11 -9.79
N GLN A 59 3.72 1.06 -9.99
CA GLN A 59 3.00 1.71 -8.89
C GLN A 59 2.14 0.72 -8.11
N ARG A 60 1.49 -0.24 -8.78
CA ARG A 60 0.72 -1.31 -8.12
C ARG A 60 1.61 -2.25 -7.33
N HIS A 61 2.77 -2.62 -7.87
CA HIS A 61 3.78 -3.42 -7.17
C HIS A 61 4.27 -2.67 -5.93
N LYS A 62 4.74 -1.43 -6.07
CA LYS A 62 5.17 -0.59 -4.93
C LYS A 62 4.08 -0.40 -3.89
N ALA A 63 2.81 -0.26 -4.30
CA ALA A 63 1.69 -0.16 -3.37
C ALA A 63 1.46 -1.49 -2.63
N ALA A 64 1.58 -2.62 -3.33
CA ALA A 64 1.48 -3.96 -2.73
C ALA A 64 2.65 -4.24 -1.78
N ASP A 65 3.87 -3.86 -2.15
CA ASP A 65 5.08 -4.03 -1.35
C ASP A 65 5.02 -3.16 -0.09
N ARG A 66 4.60 -1.89 -0.22
CA ARG A 66 4.34 -1.02 0.95
C ARG A 66 3.20 -1.51 1.84
N ALA A 67 2.24 -2.25 1.28
CA ALA A 67 1.12 -2.82 2.03
C ALA A 67 1.51 -4.12 2.75
N ARG A 68 2.63 -4.74 2.38
CA ARG A 68 3.10 -6.00 2.95
C ARG A 68 4.45 -5.84 3.66
N ILE A 69 4.77 -6.82 4.50
CA ILE A 69 6.05 -6.92 5.21
C ILE A 69 6.56 -8.33 4.90
N ALA A 70 7.54 -8.45 4.02
CA ALA A 70 8.23 -9.69 3.73
C ALA A 70 9.24 -9.98 4.85
N ILE A 71 8.94 -10.95 5.70
CA ILE A 71 9.86 -11.34 6.79
C ILE A 71 11.11 -12.07 6.24
N SER A 72 10.98 -12.71 5.08
CA SER A 72 12.06 -13.44 4.41
C SER A 72 13.20 -12.53 3.97
N GLU A 73 12.92 -11.24 3.76
CA GLU A 73 13.90 -10.28 3.25
C GLU A 73 14.51 -9.47 4.41
N PRO A 74 15.80 -9.66 4.74
CA PRO A 74 16.41 -9.02 5.91
C PRO A 74 16.36 -7.48 5.89
N TYR A 75 16.46 -6.88 4.70
CA TYR A 75 16.40 -5.42 4.54
C TYR A 75 14.99 -4.87 4.84
N GLU A 76 13.93 -5.59 4.44
CA GLU A 76 12.55 -5.22 4.75
C GLU A 76 12.29 -5.25 6.25
N VAL A 77 12.74 -6.32 6.93
CA VAL A 77 12.61 -6.44 8.39
C VAL A 77 13.30 -5.27 9.08
N ARG A 78 14.51 -4.87 8.64
CA ARG A 78 15.22 -3.69 9.18
C ARG A 78 14.46 -2.39 8.93
N TYR A 79 13.99 -2.17 7.70
CA TYR A 79 13.23 -0.98 7.33
C TYR A 79 11.95 -0.83 8.17
N TRP A 80 11.14 -1.88 8.24
CA TRP A 80 9.89 -1.86 8.99
C TRP A 80 10.10 -1.79 10.49
N SER A 81 11.14 -2.43 11.02
CA SER A 81 11.51 -2.30 12.45
C SER A 81 11.86 -0.86 12.81
N LYS A 82 12.63 -0.17 11.96
CA LYS A 82 12.94 1.26 12.11
C LYS A 82 11.67 2.12 12.03
N LYS A 83 10.80 1.86 11.05
CA LYS A 83 9.55 2.59 10.85
C LYS A 83 8.60 2.48 12.03
N PHE A 84 8.41 1.27 12.58
CA PHE A 84 7.54 1.03 13.73
C PHE A 84 8.23 1.29 15.08
N LYS A 85 9.53 1.57 15.09
CA LYS A 85 10.35 1.73 16.31
C LYS A 85 10.24 0.50 17.23
N VAL A 86 10.34 -0.69 16.64
CA VAL A 86 10.31 -1.99 17.35
C VAL A 86 11.52 -2.82 16.99
N THR A 87 11.81 -3.86 17.76
CA THR A 87 12.89 -4.81 17.43
C THR A 87 12.44 -5.74 16.29
N PRO A 88 13.40 -6.28 15.50
CA PRO A 88 13.10 -7.29 14.47
C PRO A 88 12.30 -8.48 15.01
N ALA A 89 12.64 -8.99 16.18
CA ALA A 89 11.89 -10.07 16.82
C ALA A 89 10.43 -9.68 17.13
N ARG A 90 10.19 -8.45 17.61
CA ARG A 90 8.83 -7.93 17.84
C ARG A 90 8.05 -7.71 16.56
N LEU A 91 8.73 -7.32 15.48
CA LEU A 91 8.10 -7.23 14.16
C LEU A 91 7.68 -8.61 13.66
N LYS A 92 8.57 -9.61 13.70
CA LYS A 92 8.29 -10.98 13.25
C LYS A 92 7.11 -11.61 14.00
N THR A 93 7.08 -11.44 15.31
CA THR A 93 5.97 -11.93 16.15
C THR A 93 4.65 -11.21 15.85
N ALA A 94 4.67 -9.90 15.60
CA ALA A 94 3.48 -9.18 15.20
C ALA A 94 2.96 -9.65 13.85
N VAL A 95 3.84 -9.81 12.84
CA VAL A 95 3.47 -10.33 11.53
C VAL A 95 2.93 -11.77 11.63
N ALA A 96 3.52 -12.63 12.46
CA ALA A 96 2.99 -13.98 12.70
C ALA A 96 1.58 -13.95 13.32
N ALA A 97 1.25 -12.93 14.14
CA ALA A 97 -0.05 -12.83 14.80
C ALA A 97 -1.16 -12.23 13.91
N VAL A 98 -0.84 -11.29 13.01
CA VAL A 98 -1.85 -10.55 12.21
C VAL A 98 -1.69 -10.68 10.70
N GLY A 99 -0.68 -11.41 10.25
CA GLY A 99 -0.29 -11.58 8.86
C GLY A 99 0.62 -10.46 8.33
N HIS A 100 1.07 -10.63 7.09
CA HIS A 100 2.04 -9.76 6.41
C HIS A 100 1.55 -8.34 6.11
N SER A 101 0.34 -7.93 6.50
CA SER A 101 -0.16 -6.59 6.20
C SER A 101 0.45 -5.54 7.12
N SER A 102 1.13 -4.54 6.54
CA SER A 102 1.76 -3.46 7.30
C SER A 102 0.76 -2.67 8.15
N LYS A 103 -0.43 -2.41 7.60
CA LYS A 103 -1.53 -1.72 8.30
C LYS A 103 -2.05 -2.52 9.50
N LYS A 104 -2.17 -3.85 9.39
CA LYS A 104 -2.60 -4.69 10.51
C LYS A 104 -1.55 -4.74 11.61
N VAL A 105 -0.27 -4.83 11.24
CA VAL A 105 0.86 -4.83 12.17
C VAL A 105 0.95 -3.49 12.92
N GLU A 106 0.72 -2.38 12.23
CA GLU A 106 0.61 -1.05 12.86
C GLU A 106 -0.53 -1.00 13.88
N ALA A 107 -1.72 -1.45 13.49
CA ALA A 107 -2.88 -1.51 14.36
C ALA A 107 -2.63 -2.39 15.60
N TYR A 108 -1.94 -3.52 15.42
CA TYR A 108 -1.54 -4.41 16.52
C TYR A 108 -0.66 -3.70 17.56
N PHE A 109 0.36 -2.96 17.10
CA PHE A 109 1.21 -2.19 18.00
C PHE A 109 0.46 -1.04 18.67
N ALA A 110 -0.42 -0.34 17.94
CA ALA A 110 -1.25 0.71 18.51
C ALA A 110 -2.19 0.17 19.60
N ALA A 111 -2.85 -0.96 19.37
CA ALA A 111 -3.70 -1.63 20.36
C ALA A 111 -2.88 -2.02 21.60
N LYS A 112 -1.72 -2.67 21.44
CA LYS A 112 -0.84 -3.03 22.55
C LYS A 112 -0.42 -1.81 23.37
N LYS A 113 -0.04 -0.70 22.72
CA LYS A 113 0.34 0.56 23.38
C LYS A 113 -0.81 1.14 24.22
N LYS A 114 -2.05 1.12 23.69
CA LYS A 114 -3.24 1.57 24.42
C LYS A 114 -3.49 0.72 25.68
N THR A 115 -3.46 -0.61 25.57
CA THR A 115 -3.60 -1.51 26.74
C THR A 115 -2.50 -1.30 27.78
N ALA A 116 -1.24 -1.10 27.37
CA ALA A 116 -0.14 -0.85 28.29
C ALA A 116 -0.34 0.46 29.06
N LYS A 117 -0.80 1.54 28.39
CA LYS A 117 -1.13 2.81 29.03
C LYS A 117 -2.26 2.65 30.06
N LYS A 118 -3.33 1.91 29.71
CA LYS A 118 -4.46 1.63 30.62
C LYS A 118 -4.00 0.85 31.86
N LYS A 119 -3.19 -0.20 31.69
CA LYS A 119 -2.64 -0.99 32.81
C LYS A 119 -1.74 -0.15 33.73
N LYS A 120 -0.88 0.71 33.16
CA LYS A 120 -0.02 1.61 33.95
C LYS A 120 -0.85 2.62 34.76
N ALA A 121 -1.89 3.19 34.15
CA ALA A 121 -2.81 4.09 34.85
C ALA A 121 -3.51 3.38 36.02
N ALA A 122 -4.10 2.20 35.78
CA ALA A 122 -4.76 1.39 36.80
C ALA A 122 -3.83 1.01 37.98
N LYS A 123 -2.57 0.65 37.69
CA LYS A 123 -1.57 0.33 38.73
C LYS A 123 -1.21 1.57 39.57
N LYS A 124 -1.18 2.76 38.95
CA LYS A 124 -0.90 4.02 39.65
C LYS A 124 -2.06 4.43 40.55
N THR A 125 -3.31 4.32 40.08
CA THR A 125 -4.50 4.56 40.91
C THR A 125 -4.58 3.55 42.06
N ALA A 126 -4.40 2.25 41.81
CA ALA A 126 -4.40 1.23 42.85
C ALA A 126 -3.35 1.50 43.95
N LYS A 127 -2.11 1.84 43.57
CA LYS A 127 -1.06 2.23 44.55
C LYS A 127 -1.44 3.48 45.36
N LYS A 128 -2.06 4.48 44.74
CA LYS A 128 -2.50 5.72 45.44
C LYS A 128 -3.63 5.43 46.43
N THR A 129 -4.58 4.57 46.06
CA THR A 129 -5.70 4.18 46.93
C THR A 129 -5.22 3.35 48.13
N VAL A 130 -4.28 2.43 47.91
CA VAL A 130 -3.67 1.64 49.01
C VAL A 130 -2.87 2.53 49.96
N LYS A 131 -2.12 3.51 49.45
CA LYS A 131 -1.36 4.45 50.31
C LYS A 131 -2.27 5.31 51.18
N ARG A 132 -3.40 5.82 50.64
CA ARG A 132 -4.39 6.62 51.38
C ARG A 132 -5.17 5.83 52.44
N ARG A 133 -5.25 4.51 52.33
CA ARG A 133 -5.93 3.65 53.33
C ARG A 133 -5.02 3.25 54.50
N LYS A 134 -3.71 3.50 54.40
CA LYS A 134 -2.69 3.14 55.42
C LYS A 134 -2.15 4.36 56.17
N SER A 135 -2.74 5.53 55.94
CA SER A 135 -2.43 6.83 56.53
C SER A 135 -3.71 7.38 57.16
#